data_AF-A0A2V3IBK4-F1
#
_entry.id   AF-A0A2V3IBK4-F1
#
_cell.length_a   1.000
_cell.length_b   1.000
_cell.length_c   1.000
_cell.angle_alpha   90.00
_cell.angle_beta   90.00
_cell.angle_gamma   90.00
#
_symmetry.space_group_name_H-M   'P 1'
#
loop_
_entity.id
_entity.type
_entity.pdbx_description
1 polymer ?
#
loop_
_entity_poly.entity_id
_entity_poly.type
_entity_poly.pdbx_seq_one_letter_code
_entity_poly.pdbx_strand_id
1 'polypeptide(L)'
;MLETGMPFTAVLDLKKAYDTVPRDKLMQIVEQKLPKHIANMIAYLLQPTILRTARDNTSKEGKDDNVVRIGVLKGDPPSTTLFNMYMDKYAEQILPHTKHYRNRNYGLIMFADDVKTANSHSTVSPIRTQSIFSVEC
;
A
#
# COMPACT_ATOMS: atom_id res chain seq x y z
N MET A 1 -14.38 -33.69 -20.83
CA MET A 1 -13.19 -32.85 -21.07
C MET A 1 -13.35 -31.57 -20.26
N LEU A 2 -12.63 -31.42 -19.16
CA LEU A 2 -12.58 -30.15 -18.42
C LEU A 2 -11.43 -29.35 -19.02
N GLU A 3 -11.73 -28.28 -19.76
CA GLU A 3 -10.73 -27.29 -20.13
C GLU A 3 -10.18 -26.67 -18.85
N THR A 4 -9.02 -27.15 -18.40
CA THR A 4 -8.23 -26.46 -17.37
C THR A 4 -7.72 -25.18 -18.00
N GLY A 5 -8.47 -24.09 -17.81
CA GLY A 5 -8.06 -22.76 -18.24
C GLY A 5 -6.70 -22.39 -17.64
N MET A 6 -5.88 -21.68 -18.42
CA MET A 6 -4.54 -21.28 -17.98
C MET A 6 -4.58 -20.47 -16.68
N PRO A 7 -3.61 -20.66 -15.76
CA PRO A 7 -3.52 -19.84 -14.56
C PRO A 7 -3.11 -18.42 -14.96
N PHE A 8 -3.95 -17.44 -14.62
CA PHE A 8 -3.65 -16.03 -14.79
C PHE A 8 -3.39 -15.40 -13.43
N THR A 9 -2.35 -14.58 -13.37
CA THR A 9 -2.02 -13.75 -12.21
C THR A 9 -1.99 -12.29 -12.66
N ALA A 10 -2.70 -11.42 -11.95
CA ALA A 10 -2.56 -9.99 -12.11
C ALA A 10 -1.73 -9.45 -10.93
N VAL A 11 -0.72 -8.64 -11.23
CA VAL A 11 0.12 -7.95 -10.25
C VAL A 11 -0.10 -6.46 -10.43
N LEU A 12 -0.49 -5.79 -9.36
CA LEU A 12 -0.70 -4.35 -9.29
C LEU A 12 0.36 -3.78 -8.34
N ASP A 13 1.16 -2.85 -8.86
CA ASP A 13 2.15 -2.11 -8.09
C ASP A 13 1.60 -0.69 -7.85
N LEU A 14 1.44 -0.30 -6.58
CA LEU A 14 0.86 0.98 -6.24
C LEU A 14 1.93 2.08 -6.27
N LYS A 15 1.89 2.90 -7.32
CA LYS A 15 2.85 3.98 -7.53
C LYS A 15 2.92 4.93 -6.33
N LYS A 16 4.12 5.04 -5.74
CA LYS A 16 4.41 5.91 -4.58
C LYS A 16 3.43 5.70 -3.41
N ALA A 17 3.06 4.46 -3.11
CA ALA A 17 2.01 4.14 -2.15
C ALA A 17 2.16 4.82 -0.77
N TYR A 18 3.37 4.90 -0.23
CA TYR A 18 3.63 5.59 1.04
C TYR A 18 3.33 7.10 0.95
N ASP A 19 3.66 7.73 -0.18
CA ASP A 19 3.54 9.17 -0.39
C ASP A 19 2.07 9.57 -0.66
N THR A 20 1.20 8.60 -0.98
CA THR A 20 -0.19 8.84 -1.38
C THR A 20 -1.21 8.49 -0.29
N VAL A 21 -0.78 7.98 0.88
CA VAL A 21 -1.70 7.64 1.98
C VAL A 21 -2.47 8.88 2.47
N PRO A 22 -3.81 8.90 2.41
CA PRO A 22 -4.61 9.99 2.94
C PRO A 22 -4.59 9.97 4.49
N ARG A 23 -3.92 10.95 5.09
CA ARG A 23 -3.71 11.05 6.55
C ARG A 23 -5.01 11.09 7.33
N ASP A 24 -6.05 11.74 6.83
CA ASP A 24 -7.36 11.80 7.49
C ASP A 24 -8.00 10.40 7.63
N LYS A 25 -7.95 9.60 6.56
CA LYS A 25 -8.48 8.22 6.59
C LYS A 25 -7.62 7.32 7.47
N LEU A 26 -6.29 7.49 7.42
CA LEU A 26 -5.37 6.78 8.31
C LEU A 26 -5.67 7.12 9.78
N MET A 27 -5.87 8.39 10.11
CA MET A 27 -6.20 8.82 11.48
C MET A 27 -7.53 8.28 11.96
N GLN A 28 -8.56 8.20 11.10
CA GLN A 28 -9.82 7.53 11.44
C GLN A 28 -9.61 6.06 11.84
N ILE A 29 -8.74 5.34 11.12
CA ILE A 29 -8.41 3.93 11.43
C ILE A 29 -7.65 3.84 12.77
N VAL A 30 -6.69 4.74 12.97
CA VAL A 30 -5.87 4.82 14.19
C VAL A 30 -6.74 5.10 15.42
N GLU A 31 -7.64 6.08 15.35
CA GLU A 31 -8.54 6.47 16.43
C GLU A 31 -9.54 5.37 16.80
N GLN A 32 -9.93 4.53 15.83
CA GLN A 32 -10.80 3.38 16.07
C GLN A 32 -10.07 2.21 16.77
N LYS A 33 -8.76 2.06 16.54
CA LYS A 33 -8.00 0.89 17.00
C LYS A 33 -7.14 1.16 18.23
N LEU A 34 -6.74 2.40 18.49
CA LEU A 34 -5.77 2.74 19.52
C LEU A 34 -6.35 3.70 20.57
N PRO A 35 -5.83 3.67 21.81
CA PRO A 35 -6.19 4.66 22.83
C PRO A 35 -5.91 6.09 22.36
N LYS A 36 -6.77 7.03 22.78
CA LYS A 36 -6.71 8.45 22.37
C LYS A 36 -5.31 9.08 22.52
N HIS A 37 -4.59 8.78 23.59
CA HIS A 37 -3.25 9.33 23.82
C HIS A 37 -2.22 8.85 22.78
N ILE A 38 -2.31 7.59 22.34
CA ILE A 38 -1.47 7.04 21.26
C ILE A 38 -1.87 7.65 19.92
N ALA A 39 -3.16 7.73 19.64
CA ALA A 39 -3.68 8.36 18.42
C ALA A 39 -3.19 9.81 18.29
N ASN A 40 -3.22 10.58 19.39
CA ASN A 40 -2.69 11.94 19.40
C ASN A 40 -1.20 12.00 19.10
N MET A 41 -0.37 11.09 19.64
CA MET A 41 1.06 11.03 19.32
C MET A 41 1.31 10.74 17.84
N ILE A 42 0.53 9.82 17.25
CA ILE A 42 0.60 9.53 15.81
C ILE A 42 0.16 10.76 15.00
N ALA A 43 -0.86 11.49 15.44
CA ALA A 43 -1.28 12.73 14.78
C ALA A 43 -0.15 13.78 14.76
N TYR A 44 0.61 13.90 15.85
CA TYR A 44 1.80 14.77 15.90
C TYR A 44 2.90 14.30 14.94
N LEU A 45 3.17 13.00 14.88
CA LEU A 45 4.14 12.43 13.95
C LEU A 45 3.74 12.69 12.48
N LEU A 46 2.45 12.65 12.18
CA LEU A 46 1.88 12.88 10.85
C LEU A 46 1.60 14.37 10.56
N GLN A 47 2.14 15.31 11.34
CA GLN A 47 2.04 16.73 10.98
C GLN A 47 2.84 17.03 9.70
N PRO A 48 2.54 18.12 8.99
CA PRO A 48 3.37 18.56 7.87
C PRO A 48 4.83 18.71 8.29
N THR A 49 5.72 17.96 7.66
CA THR A 49 7.16 18.00 7.97
C THR A 49 7.92 18.60 6.80
N ILE A 50 8.91 19.44 7.09
CA ILE A 50 9.82 20.00 6.09
C ILE A 50 11.01 19.05 5.98
N LEU A 51 11.18 18.44 4.80
CA LEU A 51 12.37 17.65 4.52
C LEU A 51 13.46 18.56 3.96
N ARG A 52 14.60 18.58 4.65
CA ARG A 52 15.82 19.26 4.21
C ARG A 52 16.83 18.23 3.74
N THR A 53 17.13 18.25 2.45
CA THR A 53 18.25 17.49 1.90
C THR A 53 19.55 18.19 2.23
N ALA A 54 20.48 17.49 2.88
CA ALA A 54 21.79 18.01 3.31
C ALA A 54 22.79 18.23 2.15
N ARG A 55 22.31 18.55 0.95
CA ARG A 55 23.15 18.71 -0.25
C ARG A 55 23.14 20.17 -0.72
N ASP A 56 24.36 20.69 -0.82
CA ASP A 56 24.81 21.95 -1.45
C ASP A 56 24.76 23.23 -0.62
N ASN A 57 25.82 23.41 0.17
CA ASN A 57 26.34 24.72 0.61
C ASN A 57 26.79 25.64 -0.56
N THR A 58 26.50 25.30 -1.81
CA THR A 58 26.98 25.99 -3.02
C THR A 58 25.87 26.53 -3.93
N SER A 59 24.60 26.25 -3.64
CA SER A 59 23.49 26.76 -4.43
C SER A 59 22.91 27.99 -3.74
N LYS A 60 23.31 29.18 -4.23
CA LYS A 60 22.59 30.41 -3.94
C LYS A 60 21.13 30.21 -4.41
N GLU A 61 20.19 30.60 -3.56
CA GLU A 61 18.72 30.48 -3.67
C GLU A 61 18.10 29.24 -3.00
N GLY A 62 17.46 29.50 -1.85
CA GLY A 62 16.67 28.54 -1.08
C GLY A 62 15.43 28.07 -1.83
N LYS A 63 15.60 27.01 -2.62
CA LYS A 63 14.55 26.16 -3.15
C LYS A 63 14.78 24.74 -2.63
N ASP A 64 13.70 24.07 -2.24
CA ASP A 64 13.61 22.65 -1.87
C ASP A 64 13.54 22.32 -0.36
N ASP A 65 12.92 23.20 0.43
CA ASP A 65 12.17 22.73 1.60
C ASP A 65 10.92 21.98 1.09
N ASN A 66 11.04 20.66 0.86
CA ASN A 66 9.92 19.82 0.44
C ASN A 66 8.99 19.56 1.63
N VAL A 67 7.81 20.21 1.62
CA VAL A 67 6.81 20.02 2.68
C VAL A 67 5.99 18.76 2.40
N VAL A 68 6.12 17.75 3.24
CA VAL A 68 5.33 16.52 3.14
C VAL A 68 4.04 16.67 3.92
N ARG A 69 2.93 16.85 3.20
CA ARG A 69 1.57 17.04 3.77
C ARG A 69 0.67 15.81 3.67
N ILE A 70 1.04 14.87 2.82
CA ILE A 70 0.30 13.64 2.54
C ILE A 70 1.24 12.45 2.70
N GLY A 71 0.66 11.27 2.89
CA GLY A 71 1.43 10.04 3.00
C GLY A 71 2.06 9.84 4.38
N VAL A 72 2.81 8.75 4.47
CA VAL A 72 3.65 8.36 5.60
C VAL A 72 5.11 8.44 5.17
N LEU A 73 5.97 9.00 6.01
CA LEU A 73 7.38 9.20 5.68
C LEU A 73 8.14 7.88 5.62
N LYS A 74 8.81 7.61 4.50
CA LYS A 74 9.68 6.43 4.38
C LYS A 74 10.90 6.59 5.28
N GLY A 75 11.24 5.53 6.03
CA GLY A 75 12.39 5.51 6.93
C GLY A 75 12.06 5.80 8.40
N ASP A 76 10.88 6.36 8.68
CA ASP A 76 10.41 6.50 10.06
C ASP A 76 9.94 5.15 10.62
N PRO A 77 10.34 4.77 11.85
CA PRO A 77 9.99 3.46 12.43
C PRO A 77 8.50 3.09 12.41
N PRO A 78 7.54 4.00 12.71
CA PRO A 78 6.12 3.63 12.70
C PRO A 78 5.49 3.58 11.29
N SER A 79 6.17 4.11 10.26
CA SER A 79 5.54 4.31 8.95
C SER A 79 5.11 3.02 8.26
N THR A 80 5.88 1.94 8.36
CA THR A 80 5.50 0.64 7.81
C THR A 80 4.24 0.10 8.47
N THR A 81 4.13 0.23 9.80
CA THR A 81 2.94 -0.21 10.55
C THR A 81 1.73 0.63 10.17
N LEU A 82 1.87 1.96 10.11
CA LEU A 82 0.79 2.87 9.73
C LEU A 82 0.32 2.62 8.29
N PHE A 83 1.26 2.38 7.38
CA PHE A 83 0.96 2.00 6.00
C PHE A 83 0.16 0.69 5.94
N ASN A 84 0.61 -0.35 6.66
CA ASN A 84 -0.08 -1.63 6.69
C ASN A 84 -1.48 -1.52 7.30
N MET A 85 -1.68 -0.69 8.34
CA MET A 85 -3.01 -0.45 8.90
C MET A 85 -3.98 0.17 7.89
N TYR A 86 -3.47 1.04 7.00
CA TYR A 86 -4.25 1.58 5.89
C TYR A 86 -4.53 0.51 4.83
N MET A 87 -3.53 -0.29 4.45
CA MET A 87 -3.66 -1.35 3.46
C MET A 87 -4.58 -2.50 3.92
N ASP A 88 -4.67 -2.78 5.22
CA ASP A 88 -5.63 -3.73 5.77
C ASP A 88 -7.08 -3.32 5.45
N LYS A 89 -7.40 -2.02 5.57
CA LYS A 89 -8.72 -1.51 5.19
C LYS A 89 -8.97 -1.59 3.69
N TYR A 90 -7.94 -1.38 2.89
CA TYR A 90 -8.03 -1.59 1.45
C TYR A 90 -8.30 -3.06 1.10
N ALA A 91 -7.62 -4.00 1.78
CA ALA A 91 -7.84 -5.43 1.62
C ALA A 91 -9.27 -5.85 2.01
N GLU A 92 -9.79 -5.35 3.14
CA GLU A 92 -11.18 -5.59 3.59
C GLU A 92 -12.21 -5.17 2.54
N GLN A 93 -11.95 -4.09 1.79
CA GLN A 93 -12.84 -3.60 0.74
C GLN A 93 -12.78 -4.44 -0.54
N ILE A 94 -11.63 -5.02 -0.87
CA ILE A 94 -11.42 -5.75 -2.14
C ILE A 94 -11.73 -7.23 -2.03
N LEU A 95 -11.47 -7.84 -0.87
CA LEU A 95 -11.65 -9.28 -0.65
C LEU A 95 -13.05 -9.81 -1.00
N PRO A 96 -14.17 -9.09 -0.76
CA PRO A 96 -15.49 -9.53 -1.20
C PRO A 96 -15.61 -9.60 -2.73
N HIS A 97 -14.96 -8.68 -3.45
CA HIS A 97 -15.02 -8.61 -4.91
C HIS A 97 -14.17 -9.70 -5.58
N THR A 98 -13.07 -10.13 -4.97
CA THR A 98 -12.22 -11.20 -5.53
C THR A 98 -12.85 -12.59 -5.44
N LYS A 99 -13.74 -12.81 -4.46
CA LYS A 99 -14.43 -14.11 -4.29
C LYS A 99 -15.54 -14.34 -5.30
N HIS A 100 -16.09 -13.31 -5.94
CA HIS A 100 -17.31 -13.44 -6.75
C HIS A 100 -17.16 -12.89 -8.18
N TYR A 101 -15.95 -12.55 -8.61
CA TYR A 101 -15.75 -12.02 -9.96
C TYR A 101 -15.94 -13.12 -11.02
N ARG A 102 -16.99 -12.97 -11.85
CA ARG A 102 -17.33 -13.89 -12.96
C ARG A 102 -17.43 -15.37 -12.56
N ASN A 103 -18.02 -15.68 -11.38
CA ASN A 103 -18.15 -17.05 -10.84
C ASN A 103 -16.81 -17.79 -10.69
N ARG A 104 -15.69 -17.07 -10.56
CA ARG A 104 -14.37 -17.66 -10.26
C ARG A 104 -13.88 -17.12 -8.93
N ASN A 105 -13.26 -18.01 -8.15
CA ASN A 105 -12.63 -17.65 -6.90
C ASN A 105 -11.21 -17.16 -7.19
N TYR A 106 -10.93 -15.89 -6.92
CA TYR A 106 -9.58 -15.36 -6.96
C TYR A 106 -9.04 -15.17 -5.54
N GLY A 107 -7.84 -15.70 -5.28
CA GLY A 107 -7.07 -15.37 -4.09
C GLY A 107 -6.47 -13.97 -4.21
N LEU A 108 -6.38 -13.27 -3.07
CA LEU A 108 -5.72 -11.97 -2.93
C LEU A 108 -4.49 -12.14 -2.05
N ILE A 109 -3.33 -11.73 -2.53
CA ILE A 109 -2.07 -11.71 -1.78
C ILE A 109 -1.57 -10.27 -1.82
N MET A 110 -1.29 -9.69 -0.65
CA MET A 110 -0.80 -8.33 -0.53
C MET A 110 0.49 -8.31 0.28
N PHE A 111 1.47 -7.54 -0.19
CA PHE A 111 2.73 -7.33 0.52
C PHE A 111 3.18 -5.89 0.31
N ALA A 112 3.14 -5.09 1.38
CA ALA A 112 3.33 -3.64 1.27
C ALA A 112 2.42 -3.06 0.16
N ASP A 113 3.00 -2.48 -0.88
CA ASP A 113 2.35 -1.89 -2.04
C ASP A 113 2.06 -2.87 -3.19
N ASP A 114 2.64 -4.06 -3.17
CA ASP A 114 2.37 -5.12 -4.14
C ASP A 114 1.03 -5.80 -3.84
N VAL A 115 0.12 -5.79 -4.81
CA VAL A 115 -1.16 -6.49 -4.76
C VAL A 115 -1.23 -7.53 -5.87
N LYS A 116 -1.49 -8.78 -5.51
CA LYS A 116 -1.53 -9.92 -6.46
C LYS A 116 -2.87 -10.62 -6.37
N THR A 117 -3.48 -10.89 -7.52
CA THR A 117 -4.68 -11.72 -7.62
C THR A 117 -4.43 -12.92 -8.52
N ALA A 118 -4.83 -14.11 -8.06
CA ALA A 118 -4.62 -15.37 -8.78
C ALA A 118 -5.85 -16.28 -8.70
N ASN A 119 -6.16 -17.02 -9.76
CA ASN A 119 -7.29 -17.93 -9.80
C ASN A 119 -7.05 -19.16 -8.89
N SER A 120 -8.01 -19.49 -8.02
CA SER A 120 -7.87 -20.53 -6.98
C SER A 120 -7.87 -21.97 -7.50
N HIS A 121 -8.12 -22.20 -8.80
CA HIS A 121 -7.89 -23.51 -9.44
C HIS A 121 -6.41 -23.83 -9.68
N SER A 122 -5.53 -22.86 -9.46
CA SER A 122 -4.09 -23.06 -9.48
C SER A 122 -3.68 -23.55 -8.10
N THR A 123 -3.66 -24.87 -7.89
CA THR A 123 -2.91 -25.46 -6.77
C THR A 123 -1.49 -24.91 -6.83
N VAL A 124 -1.13 -24.12 -5.82
CA VAL A 124 0.19 -23.53 -5.68
C VAL A 124 1.20 -24.67 -5.58
N SER A 125 1.88 -24.96 -6.69
CA SER A 125 3.20 -25.57 -6.66
C SER A 125 4.21 -24.43 -6.55
N PRO A 126 5.25 -24.56 -5.71
CA PRO A 126 6.22 -23.49 -5.53
C PRO A 126 6.98 -23.29 -6.84
N ILE A 127 7.03 -22.03 -7.29
CA ILE A 127 7.96 -21.51 -8.29
C ILE A 127 7.77 -22.12 -9.68
N ARG A 128 6.91 -21.50 -10.50
CA ARG A 128 7.18 -21.37 -11.93
C ARG A 128 6.61 -20.06 -12.45
N THR A 129 7.52 -19.13 -12.71
CA THR A 129 7.32 -17.83 -13.36
C THR A 129 6.52 -17.99 -14.65
N GLN A 130 5.31 -17.44 -14.71
CA GLN A 130 4.64 -17.20 -15.99
C GLN A 130 3.88 -15.86 -15.96
N SER A 131 4.17 -15.07 -17.00
CA SER A 131 3.43 -13.91 -17.52
C SER A 131 2.93 -12.90 -16.49
N ILE A 132 3.84 -12.03 -16.04
CA ILE A 132 3.50 -10.83 -15.27
C ILE A 132 2.99 -9.78 -16.28
N PHE A 133 1.71 -9.44 -16.20
CA PHE A 133 1.21 -8.20 -16.78
C PHE A 133 1.16 -7.16 -15.66
N SER A 134 2.10 -6.21 -15.67
CA SER A 134 2.03 -5.01 -14.84
C SER A 134 1.00 -4.06 -15.45
N VAL A 135 -0.01 -3.71 -14.67
CA VAL A 135 -0.91 -2.60 -14.98
C VAL A 135 -0.46 -1.43 -14.12
N GLU A 136 0.12 -0.40 -14.74
CA GLU A 136 0.38 0.86 -14.04
C GLU A 136 -0.96 1.58 -13.83
N CYS A 137 -1.29 1.91 -12.58
CA CYS A 137 -2.42 2.75 -12.20
C CYS A 137 -1.94 4.13 -11.74
#